data_AF-A0A7J2ZDN0-F1
#
_entry.id   AF-A0A7J2ZDN0-F1
#
_cell.length_a   1.000
_cell.length_b   1.000
_cell.length_c   1.000
_cell.angle_alpha   90.00
_cell.angle_beta   90.00
_cell.angle_gamma   90.00
#
_symmetry.space_group_name_H-M   'P 1'
#
loop_
_entity.id
_entity.type
_entity.pdbx_description
1 polymer ?
#
loop_
_entity_poly.entity_id
_entity_poly.type
_entity_poly.pdbx_seq_one_letter_code
_entity_poly.pdbx_strand_id
1 'polypeptide(L)'
;MTYPKRVYTTDEVKEAEKLIRKGYKHRLTVKGSSDFKEKVRAALKLIRTAGYLDFLRSYIKSVVEIDGFTQLRESEASIWANKYAVANPVDAASLFVQKAHHMKEYLEGKLYYGGEAERRSVEKRIEFLETLKRKTRRKDVKEECERLLKSWSESVYL
;
A
#
# COMPACT_ATOMS: atom_id res chain seq x y z
N MET A 1 20.95 -3.62 -12.06
CA MET A 1 21.20 -3.69 -10.61
C MET A 1 20.10 -4.51 -9.97
N THR A 2 20.43 -5.36 -9.00
CA THR A 2 19.51 -6.33 -8.41
C THR A 2 19.05 -5.82 -7.05
N TYR A 3 17.74 -5.77 -6.82
CA TYR A 3 17.21 -5.43 -5.49
C TYR A 3 17.56 -6.52 -4.48
N PRO A 4 17.90 -6.18 -3.22
CA PRO A 4 18.24 -7.15 -2.19
C PRO A 4 17.21 -8.28 -2.07
N LYS A 5 17.67 -9.51 -1.78
CA LYS A 5 16.76 -10.64 -1.58
C LYS A 5 15.83 -10.40 -0.39
N ARG A 6 16.37 -9.75 0.63
CA ARG A 6 15.67 -9.29 1.84
C ARG A 6 16.15 -7.88 2.21
N VAL A 7 15.33 -7.18 2.99
CA VAL A 7 15.66 -5.86 3.54
C VAL A 7 15.63 -5.95 5.06
N TYR A 8 16.75 -6.31 5.68
CA TYR A 8 16.80 -6.54 7.13
C TYR A 8 18.00 -5.88 7.80
N THR A 9 19.19 -5.97 7.19
CA THR A 9 20.39 -5.31 7.71
C THR A 9 20.45 -3.84 7.28
N THR A 10 21.21 -3.02 8.01
CA THR A 10 21.42 -1.60 7.66
C THR A 10 21.96 -1.43 6.24
N ASP A 11 22.85 -2.33 5.78
CA ASP A 11 23.41 -2.27 4.44
C ASP A 11 22.37 -2.66 3.37
N GLU A 12 21.57 -3.70 3.63
CA GLU A 12 20.45 -4.09 2.76
C GLU A 12 19.41 -2.96 2.63
N VAL A 13 19.09 -2.28 3.72
CA VAL A 13 18.19 -1.10 3.75
C VAL A 13 18.76 0.03 2.90
N LYS A 14 20.03 0.42 3.13
CA LYS A 14 20.68 1.49 2.36
C LYS A 14 20.76 1.18 0.87
N GLU A 15 21.06 -0.07 0.51
CA GLU A 15 21.11 -0.48 -0.89
C GLU A 15 19.73 -0.45 -1.55
N ALA A 16 18.70 -0.97 -0.88
CA ALA A 16 17.32 -0.89 -1.35
C ALA A 16 16.87 0.56 -1.55
N GLU A 17 17.15 1.44 -0.59
CA GLU A 17 16.83 2.86 -0.68
C GLU A 17 17.55 3.54 -1.86
N LYS A 18 18.86 3.28 -2.03
CA LYS A 18 19.66 3.81 -3.14
C LYS A 18 19.11 3.39 -4.50
N LEU A 19 18.66 2.15 -4.65
CA LEU A 19 18.06 1.66 -5.90
C LEU A 19 16.73 2.38 -6.18
N ILE A 20 15.87 2.53 -5.19
CA ILE A 20 14.59 3.22 -5.34
C ILE A 20 14.80 4.70 -5.70
N ARG A 21 15.76 5.39 -5.06
CA ARG A 21 16.15 6.77 -5.42
C ARG A 21 16.62 6.89 -6.87
N LYS A 22 17.22 5.84 -7.43
CA LYS A 22 17.60 5.75 -8.86
C LYS A 22 16.43 5.36 -9.78
N GLY A 23 15.21 5.26 -9.27
CA GLY A 23 14.01 4.93 -10.05
C GLY A 23 13.74 3.44 -10.22
N TYR A 24 14.33 2.57 -9.39
CA TYR A 24 14.02 1.14 -9.41
C TYR A 24 12.53 0.90 -9.11
N LYS A 25 11.91 0.01 -9.90
CA LYS A 25 10.51 -0.41 -9.74
C LYS A 25 10.44 -1.93 -9.77
N HIS A 26 9.82 -2.53 -8.76
CA HIS A 26 9.54 -3.95 -8.73
C HIS A 26 8.60 -4.37 -9.86
N ARG A 27 8.75 -5.61 -10.31
CA ARG A 27 7.67 -6.34 -10.98
C ARG A 27 6.74 -6.89 -9.90
N LEU A 28 5.67 -6.15 -9.61
CA LEU A 28 4.71 -6.52 -8.57
C LEU A 28 4.09 -7.89 -8.88
N THR A 29 4.13 -8.80 -7.91
CA THR A 29 3.54 -10.14 -8.01
C THR A 29 2.40 -10.32 -7.01
N VAL A 30 1.41 -11.15 -7.35
CA VAL A 30 0.28 -11.48 -6.47
C VAL A 30 0.23 -12.98 -6.27
N LYS A 31 0.33 -13.43 -5.02
CA LYS A 31 0.34 -14.85 -4.61
C LYS A 31 -0.89 -15.14 -3.77
N GLY A 32 -1.58 -16.24 -4.06
CA GLY A 32 -2.85 -16.61 -3.43
C GLY A 32 -3.80 -17.31 -4.40
N SER A 33 -5.01 -17.54 -3.91
CA SER A 33 -6.17 -18.07 -4.60
C SER A 33 -6.60 -17.19 -5.78
N SER A 34 -7.42 -17.75 -6.67
CA SER A 34 -7.92 -17.02 -7.85
C SER A 34 -8.81 -15.84 -7.46
N ASP A 35 -9.71 -16.02 -6.49
CA ASP A 35 -10.58 -14.96 -5.95
C ASP A 35 -9.77 -13.81 -5.35
N PHE A 36 -8.80 -14.12 -4.49
CA PHE A 36 -7.89 -13.12 -3.93
C PHE A 36 -7.15 -12.33 -5.01
N LYS A 37 -6.59 -13.04 -6.01
CA LYS A 37 -5.88 -12.40 -7.12
C LYS A 37 -6.78 -11.45 -7.90
N GLU A 38 -8.04 -11.81 -8.12
CA GLU A 38 -8.99 -10.94 -8.81
C GLU A 38 -9.27 -9.65 -8.03
N LYS A 39 -9.53 -9.78 -6.72
CA LYS A 39 -9.76 -8.65 -5.81
C LYS A 39 -8.54 -7.72 -5.73
N VAL A 40 -7.34 -8.27 -5.61
CA VAL A 40 -6.09 -7.49 -5.64
C VAL A 40 -5.93 -6.77 -6.99
N ARG A 41 -6.23 -7.42 -8.12
CA ARG A 41 -6.17 -6.76 -9.43
C ARG A 41 -7.17 -5.60 -9.53
N ALA A 42 -8.36 -5.72 -8.95
CA ALA A 42 -9.32 -4.64 -8.89
C ALA A 42 -8.75 -3.43 -8.12
N ALA A 43 -8.16 -3.66 -6.95
CA ALA A 43 -7.48 -2.62 -6.18
C ALA A 43 -6.32 -1.98 -6.97
N LEU A 44 -5.47 -2.78 -7.63
CA LEU A 44 -4.35 -2.28 -8.44
C LEU A 44 -4.80 -1.41 -9.63
N LYS A 45 -5.97 -1.69 -10.23
CA LYS A 45 -6.55 -0.83 -11.25
C LYS A 45 -6.90 0.55 -10.69
N LEU A 46 -7.46 0.62 -9.49
CA LEU A 46 -7.79 1.88 -8.82
C LEU A 46 -6.52 2.67 -8.45
N ILE A 47 -5.49 1.99 -7.96
CA ILE A 47 -4.18 2.60 -7.67
C ILE A 47 -3.57 3.20 -8.95
N ARG A 48 -3.69 2.51 -10.09
CA ARG A 48 -3.28 3.04 -11.40
C ARG A 48 -4.08 4.29 -11.79
N THR A 49 -5.40 4.26 -11.66
CA THR A 49 -6.27 5.42 -11.93
C THR A 49 -5.88 6.64 -11.10
N ALA A 50 -5.51 6.45 -9.84
CA ALA A 50 -5.02 7.52 -8.97
C ALA A 50 -3.62 8.04 -9.34
N GLY A 51 -2.84 7.28 -10.13
CA GLY A 51 -1.45 7.60 -10.48
C GLY A 51 -0.41 7.08 -9.48
N TYR A 52 -0.79 6.16 -8.59
CA TYR A 52 0.08 5.65 -7.51
C TYR A 52 0.76 4.32 -7.86
N LEU A 53 0.55 3.77 -9.06
CA LEU A 53 1.04 2.43 -9.39
C LEU A 53 2.58 2.36 -9.35
N ASP A 54 3.26 3.37 -9.88
CA ASP A 54 4.72 3.40 -9.87
C ASP A 54 5.27 3.60 -8.47
N PHE A 55 4.62 4.45 -7.66
CA PHE A 55 4.95 4.60 -6.25
C PHE A 55 4.82 3.26 -5.50
N LEU A 56 3.68 2.58 -5.65
CA LEU A 56 3.47 1.25 -5.05
C LEU A 56 4.58 0.28 -5.48
N ARG A 57 4.92 0.26 -6.78
CA ARG A 57 5.95 -0.64 -7.32
C ARG A 57 7.37 -0.28 -6.90
N SER A 58 7.64 0.95 -6.47
CA SER A 58 8.95 1.30 -5.92
C SER A 58 9.19 0.62 -4.57
N TYR A 59 8.14 0.48 -3.75
CA TYR A 59 8.27 0.02 -2.37
C TYR A 59 7.75 -1.41 -2.13
N ILE A 60 6.80 -1.88 -2.94
CA ILE A 60 6.17 -3.18 -2.76
C ILE A 60 6.50 -4.12 -3.92
N LYS A 61 7.09 -5.26 -3.57
CA LYS A 61 7.47 -6.36 -4.45
C LYS A 61 6.33 -7.35 -4.67
N SER A 62 5.55 -7.65 -3.63
CA SER A 62 4.45 -8.62 -3.76
C SER A 62 3.29 -8.38 -2.80
N VAL A 63 2.12 -8.90 -3.18
CA VAL A 63 0.94 -9.03 -2.33
C VAL A 63 0.66 -10.52 -2.16
N VAL A 64 0.61 -11.00 -0.93
CA VAL A 64 0.53 -12.42 -0.58
C VAL A 64 -0.72 -12.67 0.26
N GLU A 65 -1.53 -13.63 -0.16
CA GLU A 65 -2.67 -14.09 0.62
C GLU A 65 -2.21 -14.87 1.85
N ILE A 66 -2.82 -14.55 2.99
CA ILE A 66 -2.62 -15.24 4.27
C ILE A 66 -3.97 -15.37 5.01
N ASP A 67 -4.04 -16.29 5.98
CA ASP A 67 -5.22 -16.42 6.85
C ASP A 67 -5.17 -15.49 8.07
N GLY A 68 -4.01 -14.90 8.37
CA GLY A 68 -3.79 -14.06 9.54
C GLY A 68 -4.09 -12.56 9.35
N PHE A 69 -3.53 -11.73 10.22
CA PHE A 69 -3.67 -10.28 10.14
C PHE A 69 -2.90 -9.66 8.98
N THR A 70 -3.57 -8.77 8.26
CA THR A 70 -2.99 -8.01 7.16
C THR A 70 -1.89 -7.07 7.67
N GLN A 71 -0.71 -7.16 7.08
CA GLN A 71 0.48 -6.44 7.53
C GLN A 71 1.49 -6.22 6.40
N LEU A 72 2.41 -5.29 6.64
CA LEU A 72 3.63 -5.18 5.85
C LEU A 72 4.64 -6.22 6.36
N ARG A 73 5.35 -6.86 5.44
CA ARG A 73 6.58 -7.61 5.70
C ARG A 73 7.72 -6.84 5.06
N GLU A 74 8.38 -6.01 5.87
CA GLU A 74 9.45 -5.11 5.44
C GLU A 74 10.61 -5.90 4.81
N SER A 75 11.02 -6.98 5.48
CA SER A 75 12.11 -7.85 5.03
C SER A 75 11.88 -8.46 3.65
N GLU A 76 10.62 -8.60 3.23
CA GLU A 76 10.23 -9.14 1.93
C GLU A 76 9.75 -8.06 0.95
N ALA A 77 9.68 -6.80 1.38
CA ALA A 77 8.98 -5.72 0.70
C ALA A 77 7.57 -6.13 0.23
N SER A 78 6.83 -6.85 1.09
CA SER A 78 5.59 -7.53 0.68
C SER A 78 4.42 -7.19 1.59
N ILE A 79 3.23 -7.08 1.01
CA ILE A 79 1.99 -6.93 1.76
C ILE A 79 1.40 -8.32 1.95
N TRP A 80 1.30 -8.77 3.19
CA TRP A 80 0.52 -9.95 3.53
C TRP A 80 -0.91 -9.48 3.80
N ALA A 81 -1.89 -9.99 3.07
CA ALA A 81 -3.29 -9.59 3.20
C ALA A 81 -4.20 -10.80 3.25
N ASN A 82 -5.22 -10.73 4.10
CA ASN A 82 -6.26 -11.75 4.13
C ASN A 82 -7.43 -11.42 3.18
N LYS A 83 -8.29 -12.41 2.96
CA LYS A 83 -9.45 -12.31 2.06
C LYS A 83 -10.41 -11.17 2.40
N TYR A 84 -10.49 -10.78 3.68
CA TYR A 84 -11.37 -9.71 4.15
C TYR A 84 -10.80 -8.33 3.82
N ALA A 85 -9.49 -8.15 3.98
CA ALA A 85 -8.80 -6.89 3.68
C ALA A 85 -8.81 -6.53 2.19
N VAL A 86 -9.07 -7.49 1.30
CA VAL A 86 -9.22 -7.26 -0.14
C VAL A 86 -10.68 -7.31 -0.61
N ALA A 87 -11.64 -7.52 0.28
CA ALA A 87 -13.06 -7.67 -0.10
C ALA A 87 -13.62 -6.40 -0.75
N ASN A 88 -13.23 -5.23 -0.25
CA ASN A 88 -13.56 -3.94 -0.83
C ASN A 88 -12.36 -3.40 -1.63
N PRO A 89 -12.45 -3.27 -2.97
CA PRO A 89 -11.32 -2.82 -3.78
C PRO A 89 -10.83 -1.40 -3.50
N VAL A 90 -11.71 -0.48 -3.11
CA VAL A 90 -11.34 0.92 -2.81
C VAL A 90 -10.58 0.98 -1.49
N ASP A 91 -11.10 0.30 -0.46
CA ASP A 91 -10.44 0.23 0.84
C ASP A 91 -9.09 -0.49 0.74
N ALA A 92 -9.04 -1.64 0.04
CA ALA A 92 -7.82 -2.39 -0.22
C ALA A 92 -6.77 -1.54 -0.97
N ALA A 93 -7.19 -0.75 -1.95
CA ALA A 93 -6.30 0.15 -2.68
C ALA A 93 -5.68 1.20 -1.75
N SER A 94 -6.48 1.80 -0.87
CA SER A 94 -5.99 2.76 0.13
C SER A 94 -5.03 2.11 1.13
N LEU A 95 -5.32 0.89 1.59
CA LEU A 95 -4.47 0.10 2.47
C LEU A 95 -3.13 -0.23 1.81
N PHE A 96 -3.10 -0.58 0.53
CA PHE A 96 -1.84 -0.89 -0.16
C PHE A 96 -0.94 0.34 -0.30
N VAL A 97 -1.53 1.49 -0.60
CA VAL A 97 -0.79 2.76 -0.66
C VAL A 97 -0.26 3.13 0.72
N GLN A 98 -1.05 2.95 1.77
CA GLN A 98 -0.62 3.10 3.16
C GLN A 98 0.60 2.22 3.48
N LYS A 99 0.55 0.91 3.17
CA LYS A 99 1.67 -0.01 3.41
C LYS A 99 2.90 0.33 2.56
N ALA A 100 2.74 0.89 1.37
CA ALA A 100 3.85 1.39 0.57
C ALA A 100 4.52 2.62 1.21
N HIS A 101 3.75 3.53 1.80
CA HIS A 101 4.28 4.64 2.59
C HIS A 101 5.01 4.15 3.86
N HIS A 102 4.48 3.14 4.55
CA HIS A 102 5.19 2.51 5.67
C HIS A 102 6.54 1.93 5.25
N MET A 103 6.58 1.21 4.12
CA MET A 103 7.83 0.66 3.60
C MET A 103 8.82 1.77 3.21
N LYS A 104 8.33 2.91 2.71
CA LYS A 104 9.16 4.09 2.47
C LYS A 104 9.78 4.62 3.78
N GLU A 105 8.97 4.80 4.81
CA GLU A 105 9.47 5.30 6.12
C GLU A 105 10.47 4.33 6.75
N TYR A 106 10.24 3.02 6.65
CA TYR A 106 11.17 1.98 7.07
C TYR A 106 12.53 2.12 6.37
N LEU A 107 12.54 2.29 5.04
CA LEU A 107 13.77 2.45 4.26
C LEU A 107 14.48 3.77 4.52
N GLU A 108 13.74 4.83 4.84
CA GLU A 108 14.30 6.15 5.17
C GLU A 108 14.77 6.23 6.64
N GLY A 109 14.61 5.17 7.43
CA GLY A 109 14.97 5.15 8.85
C GLY A 109 14.13 6.08 9.73
N LYS A 110 12.93 6.48 9.26
CA LYS A 110 11.99 7.27 10.04
C LYS A 110 11.29 6.38 11.06
N LEU A 111 10.94 6.95 12.21
CA LEU A 111 10.16 6.24 13.22
C LEU A 111 8.75 5.92 12.67
N TYR A 112 8.52 4.66 12.28
CA TYR A 112 7.32 4.19 11.59
C TYR A 112 6.35 3.42 12.53
N TYR A 113 6.56 3.51 13.84
CA TYR A 113 5.70 2.95 14.89
C TYR A 113 5.31 4.02 15.92
N GLY A 114 4.23 3.77 16.66
CA GLY A 114 3.65 4.71 17.62
C GLY A 114 2.58 5.63 17.01
N GLY A 115 1.90 6.41 17.86
CA GLY A 115 0.71 7.17 17.47
C GLY A 115 0.96 8.21 16.37
N GLU A 116 2.15 8.84 16.34
CA GLU A 116 2.49 9.79 15.27
C GLU A 116 2.65 9.09 13.92
N ALA A 117 3.29 7.92 13.89
CA ALA A 117 3.43 7.13 12.67
C ALA A 117 2.06 6.63 12.17
N GLU A 118 1.20 6.21 13.10
CA GLU A 118 -0.17 5.80 12.78
C GLU A 118 -0.99 6.97 12.19
N ARG A 119 -0.89 8.17 12.77
CA ARG A 119 -1.52 9.36 12.21
C ARG A 119 -1.05 9.66 10.79
N ARG A 120 0.27 9.73 10.54
CA ARG A 120 0.82 9.96 9.19
C ARG A 120 0.35 8.90 8.22
N SER A 121 0.25 7.66 8.67
CA SER A 121 -0.25 6.54 7.89
C SER A 121 -1.70 6.72 7.44
N VAL A 122 -2.57 7.13 8.36
CA VAL A 122 -3.98 7.41 8.08
C VAL A 122 -4.12 8.58 7.12
N GLU A 123 -3.33 9.65 7.30
CA GLU A 123 -3.29 10.79 6.37
C GLU A 123 -3.00 10.32 4.92
N LYS A 124 -2.10 9.34 4.73
CA LYS A 124 -1.83 8.78 3.39
C LYS A 124 -2.97 7.97 2.79
N ARG A 125 -3.82 7.35 3.60
CA ARG A 125 -5.06 6.75 3.10
C ARG A 125 -6.03 7.81 2.62
N ILE A 126 -6.22 8.87 3.40
CA ILE A 126 -7.12 9.99 3.08
C ILE A 126 -6.68 10.68 1.79
N GLU A 127 -5.40 11.04 1.67
CA GLU A 127 -4.83 11.65 0.46
C GLU A 127 -5.07 10.80 -0.80
N PHE A 128 -4.89 9.48 -0.67
CA PHE A 128 -5.16 8.55 -1.77
C PHE A 128 -6.64 8.55 -2.16
N LEU A 129 -7.55 8.44 -1.19
CA LEU A 129 -8.99 8.39 -1.42
C LEU A 129 -9.50 9.69 -2.07
N GLU A 130 -9.04 10.85 -1.62
CA GLU A 130 -9.35 12.14 -2.26
C GLU A 130 -8.87 12.19 -3.71
N THR A 131 -7.65 11.72 -3.95
CA THR A 131 -7.07 11.69 -5.31
C THR A 131 -7.83 10.73 -6.22
N LEU A 132 -8.18 9.54 -5.73
CA LEU A 132 -8.95 8.55 -6.49
C LEU A 132 -10.34 9.08 -6.80
N LYS A 133 -11.04 9.67 -5.82
CA LYS A 133 -12.36 10.29 -6.00
C LYS A 133 -12.35 11.35 -7.11
N ARG A 134 -11.31 12.21 -7.14
CA ARG A 134 -11.16 13.26 -8.15
C ARG A 134 -10.87 12.70 -9.54
N LYS A 135 -10.03 11.65 -9.64
CA LYS A 135 -9.56 11.11 -10.93
C LYS A 135 -10.47 10.07 -11.56
N THR A 136 -11.27 9.35 -10.76
CA THR A 136 -12.16 8.32 -11.27
C THR A 136 -13.40 8.91 -11.93
N ARG A 137 -13.89 8.25 -12.98
CA ARG A 137 -15.18 8.56 -13.62
C ARG A 137 -16.32 7.66 -13.13
N ARG A 138 -15.97 6.57 -12.44
CA ARG A 138 -16.90 5.56 -11.94
C ARG A 138 -17.65 6.08 -10.71
N LYS A 139 -18.98 6.16 -10.80
CA LYS A 139 -19.85 6.68 -9.72
C LYS A 139 -19.75 5.84 -8.46
N ASP A 140 -19.81 4.51 -8.60
CA ASP A 140 -19.66 3.55 -7.50
C ASP A 140 -18.34 3.71 -6.74
N VAL A 141 -17.24 3.97 -7.45
CA VAL A 141 -15.93 4.23 -6.81
C VAL A 141 -15.92 5.57 -6.07
N LYS A 142 -16.58 6.61 -6.60
CA LYS A 142 -16.66 7.93 -5.94
C LYS A 142 -17.44 7.84 -4.64
N GLU A 143 -18.63 7.23 -4.68
CA GLU A 143 -19.49 7.04 -3.51
C GLU A 143 -18.76 6.25 -2.42
N GLU A 144 -18.05 5.21 -2.81
CA GLU A 144 -17.27 4.42 -1.86
C GLU A 144 -16.08 5.19 -1.28
N CYS A 145 -15.38 6.02 -2.08
CA CYS A 145 -14.37 6.93 -1.55
C CYS A 145 -14.96 7.92 -0.53
N GLU A 146 -16.14 8.49 -0.79
CA GLU A 146 -16.82 9.41 0.12
C GLU A 146 -17.21 8.74 1.43
N ARG A 147 -17.78 7.53 1.35
CA ARG A 147 -18.13 6.72 2.52
C ARG A 147 -16.91 6.44 3.40
N LEU A 148 -15.79 6.02 2.80
CA LEU A 148 -14.55 5.76 3.51
C LEU A 148 -13.95 7.04 4.11
N LEU A 149 -13.89 8.14 3.34
CA LEU A 149 -13.38 9.43 3.82
C LEU A 149 -14.14 9.91 5.07
N LYS A 150 -15.48 9.77 5.08
CA LYS A 150 -16.29 10.10 6.24
C LYS A 150 -15.92 9.25 7.46
N SER A 151 -15.80 7.93 7.28
CA SER A 151 -15.38 7.00 8.34
C SER A 151 -14.00 7.33 8.93
N TRP A 152 -13.04 7.71 8.09
CA TRP A 152 -11.70 8.09 8.55
C TRP A 152 -11.70 9.44 9.25
N SER A 153 -12.50 10.41 8.78
CA SER A 153 -12.61 11.71 9.46
C SER A 153 -13.18 11.58 10.87
N GLU A 154 -14.17 10.69 11.07
CA GLU A 154 -14.76 10.42 12.39
C GLU A 154 -13.77 9.69 13.31
N SER A 155 -12.87 8.87 12.75
CA SER A 155 -11.87 8.09 13.51
C SER A 155 -10.64 8.91 13.93
N VAL A 156 -10.31 10.01 13.24
CA VAL A 156 -9.18 10.90 13.60
C VAL A 156 -9.47 11.73 14.86
N TYR A 157 -10.74 11.81 15.28
CA TYR A 157 -11.18 12.51 16.49
C TYR A 157 -11.47 11.59 17.69
N LEU A 158 -11.14 10.29 17.59
CA LEU A 158 -11.16 9.32 18.68
C LEU A 158 -9.74 9.08 19.20
#